data_AF-A0A4Q2ZSZ4-F1
#
_entry.id   AF-A0A4Q2ZSZ4-F1
#
_cell.length_a   1.000
_cell.length_b   1.000
_cell.length_c   1.000
_cell.angle_alpha   90.00
_cell.angle_beta   90.00
_cell.angle_gamma   90.00
#
_symmetry.space_group_name_H-M   'P 1'
#
loop_
_entity.id
_entity.type
_entity.pdbx_description
1 polymer ?
#
loop_
_entity_poly.entity_id
_entity_poly.type
_entity_poly.pdbx_seq_one_letter_code
_entity_poly.pdbx_strand_id
1 'polypeptide(L)'
;MIKIEQSKLDGSSLIYAIIIMVLVSCLSLLVLAFWGINNRSLAVQRREALAELYSIQGLKKIISDTVNHNMEIVTEPIVVTLSKNHWGMYDVCASVVLTSARDTILKRIALIGKAKNFGEDIALILENSSYSLLISDNVTIRGKSYVPGGSVRFYRNKNTENSILSSQLFESPVKLPEYGNMIDVQAWLRSLSNKREHGKLTISDSLNVSFAEDHVTISADTVILEGSLSGHIMVLARQVFIRTSAKLQDAIVLASSISVDSGFSGVGQLFATKSIVIGENVCLKYPSAVAMFPHLYGRSDMPGIILAFSLHLEGEAVLVDTNKYTNSRSRISMVDSNSVVGGIYSTSPIRFEGRCLGPIVCNSTTSNVDGNVQQNILLNTIIDASRMPDYYSYNLYFPLGKNKQVVKWLN
;
A
#
# COMPACT_ATOMS: atom_id res chain seq x y z
N MET A 1 10.39 0.98 104.02
CA MET A 1 11.10 -0.26 103.61
C MET A 1 10.22 -0.98 102.61
N ILE A 2 10.42 -0.74 101.31
CA ILE A 2 9.58 -1.29 100.23
C ILE A 2 10.26 -2.55 99.69
N LYS A 3 9.58 -3.68 99.78
CA LYS A 3 10.03 -4.98 99.26
C LYS A 3 9.62 -5.06 97.80
N ILE A 4 10.58 -5.04 96.88
CA ILE A 4 10.36 -5.29 95.46
C ILE A 4 10.51 -6.80 95.25
N GLU A 5 9.40 -7.49 94.98
CA GLU A 5 9.42 -8.89 94.53
C GLU A 5 9.89 -8.93 93.07
N GLN A 6 11.03 -9.58 92.83
CA GLN A 6 11.49 -9.93 91.48
C GLN A 6 10.83 -11.23 91.06
N SER A 7 9.84 -11.16 90.17
CA SER A 7 9.32 -12.35 89.48
C SER A 7 10.37 -12.85 88.49
N LYS A 8 10.80 -14.11 88.64
CA LYS A 8 11.64 -14.79 87.66
C LYS A 8 10.83 -15.04 86.38
N LEU A 9 11.28 -14.46 85.27
CA LEU A 9 10.76 -14.79 83.93
C LEU A 9 11.22 -16.21 83.57
N ASP A 10 10.29 -17.11 83.28
CA ASP A 10 10.59 -18.47 82.81
C ASP A 10 11.26 -18.41 81.42
N GLY A 11 12.41 -19.08 81.26
CA GLY A 11 13.18 -19.09 80.01
C GLY A 11 12.41 -19.62 78.78
N SER A 12 11.28 -20.30 78.99
CA SER A 12 10.34 -20.71 77.94
C SER A 12 9.64 -19.53 77.26
N SER A 13 9.32 -18.47 78.00
CA SER A 13 8.69 -17.25 77.48
C SER A 13 9.57 -16.53 76.45
N LEU A 14 10.89 -16.58 76.65
CA LEU A 14 11.87 -15.99 75.74
C LEU A 14 11.91 -16.73 74.40
N ILE A 15 11.83 -18.06 74.42
CA ILE A 15 11.81 -18.89 73.20
C ILE A 15 10.54 -18.61 72.39
N TYR A 16 9.38 -18.55 73.04
CA TYR A 16 8.13 -18.20 72.35
C TYR A 16 8.17 -16.79 71.77
N ALA A 17 8.71 -15.80 72.49
CA ALA A 17 8.87 -14.45 71.98
C ALA A 17 9.77 -14.39 70.74
N ILE A 18 10.88 -15.14 70.73
CA ILE A 18 11.78 -15.23 69.57
C ILE A 18 11.06 -15.86 68.38
N ILE A 19 10.34 -16.97 68.58
CA ILE A 19 9.58 -17.63 67.50
C ILE A 19 8.51 -16.69 66.92
N ILE A 20 7.78 -15.98 67.77
CA ILE A 20 6.75 -15.02 67.35
C ILE A 20 7.40 -13.86 66.57
N MET A 21 8.51 -13.30 67.05
CA MET A 21 9.24 -12.24 66.33
C MET A 21 9.73 -12.71 64.95
N VAL A 22 10.27 -13.93 64.86
CA VAL A 22 10.70 -14.50 63.57
C VAL A 22 9.50 -14.68 62.64
N LEU A 23 8.39 -15.23 63.11
CA LEU A 23 7.16 -15.39 62.31
C LEU A 23 6.62 -14.05 61.82
N VAL A 24 6.54 -13.04 62.71
CA VAL A 24 6.09 -11.69 62.35
C VAL A 24 7.04 -11.05 61.33
N SER A 25 8.35 -11.23 61.48
CA SER A 25 9.34 -10.71 60.52
C SER A 25 9.25 -11.40 59.15
N CYS A 26 8.98 -12.72 59.13
CA CYS A 26 8.81 -13.47 57.91
C CYS A 26 7.52 -13.05 57.18
N LEU A 27 6.43 -12.88 57.94
CA LEU A 27 5.15 -12.42 57.41
C LEU A 27 5.25 -10.99 56.84
N SER A 28 5.95 -10.09 57.54
CA SER A 28 6.14 -8.71 57.06
C SER A 28 6.98 -8.66 55.79
N LEU A 29 8.05 -9.47 55.70
CA LEU A 29 8.85 -9.63 54.48
C LEU A 29 8.00 -10.16 53.31
N LEU A 30 7.12 -11.13 53.56
CA LEU A 30 6.25 -11.68 52.53
C LEU A 30 5.25 -10.64 52.01
N VAL A 31 4.65 -9.84 52.90
CA VAL A 31 3.76 -8.74 52.51
C VAL A 31 4.51 -7.68 51.70
N LEU A 32 5.72 -7.29 52.12
CA LEU A 32 6.56 -6.34 51.38
C LEU A 32 6.94 -6.87 49.99
N ALA A 33 7.30 -8.16 49.89
CA ALA A 33 7.62 -8.80 48.62
C ALA A 33 6.40 -8.85 47.68
N PHE A 34 5.23 -9.25 48.21
CA PHE A 34 3.98 -9.26 47.45
C PHE A 34 3.60 -7.86 46.95
N TRP A 35 3.69 -6.84 47.82
CA TRP A 35 3.42 -5.46 47.44
C TRP A 35 4.42 -4.95 46.39
N GLY A 36 5.70 -5.29 46.52
CA GLY A 36 6.73 -4.95 45.54
C GLY A 36 6.50 -5.59 44.17
N ILE A 37 6.15 -6.88 44.12
CA ILE A 37 5.82 -7.58 42.88
C ILE A 37 4.58 -6.97 42.23
N ASN A 38 3.52 -6.73 43.01
CA ASN A 38 2.27 -6.19 42.50
C ASN A 38 2.43 -4.74 42.00
N ASN A 39 3.20 -3.91 42.70
CA ASN A 39 3.50 -2.57 42.21
C ASN A 39 4.36 -2.58 40.94
N ARG A 40 5.31 -3.52 40.84
CA ARG A 40 6.13 -3.69 39.63
C ARG A 40 5.27 -4.15 38.44
N SER A 41 4.35 -5.10 38.64
CA SER A 41 3.45 -5.55 37.57
C SER A 41 2.50 -4.44 37.13
N LEU A 42 1.89 -3.71 38.07
CA LEU A 42 1.06 -2.54 37.77
C LEU A 42 1.83 -1.44 37.05
N ALA A 43 3.09 -1.20 37.42
CA ALA A 43 3.94 -0.22 36.74
C ALA A 43 4.26 -0.64 35.30
N VAL A 44 4.50 -1.93 35.04
CA VAL A 44 4.71 -2.46 33.68
C VAL A 44 3.44 -2.29 32.84
N GLN A 45 2.28 -2.70 33.35
CA GLN A 45 1.00 -2.55 32.64
C GLN A 45 0.68 -1.09 32.33
N ARG A 46 0.90 -0.17 33.28
CA ARG A 46 0.73 1.27 33.05
C ARG A 46 1.66 1.79 31.96
N ARG A 47 2.92 1.34 31.93
CA ARG A 47 3.88 1.74 30.89
C ARG A 47 3.47 1.23 29.51
N GLU A 48 3.01 -0.01 29.40
CA GLU A 48 2.51 -0.58 28.14
C GLU A 48 1.27 0.16 27.63
N ALA A 49 0.30 0.43 28.51
CA ALA A 49 -0.91 1.19 28.16
C ALA A 49 -0.58 2.62 27.71
N LEU A 50 0.34 3.31 28.40
CA LEU A 50 0.83 4.61 27.97
C LEU A 50 1.57 4.53 26.64
N ALA A 51 2.44 3.52 26.45
CA ALA A 51 3.15 3.32 25.20
C ALA A 51 2.20 3.12 24.02
N GLU A 52 1.13 2.33 24.21
CA GLU A 52 0.11 2.15 23.18
C GLU A 52 -0.59 3.47 22.84
N LEU A 53 -1.05 4.22 23.85
CA LEU A 53 -1.70 5.51 23.67
C LEU A 53 -0.81 6.50 22.91
N TYR A 54 0.44 6.67 23.36
CA TYR A 54 1.39 7.59 22.74
C TYR A 54 1.80 7.13 21.34
N SER A 55 1.90 5.82 21.10
CA SER A 55 2.22 5.31 19.77
C SER A 55 1.16 5.68 18.74
N ILE A 56 -0.12 5.54 19.10
CA ILE A 56 -1.27 5.86 18.24
C ILE A 56 -1.39 7.37 18.04
N GLN A 57 -1.22 8.16 19.10
CA GLN A 57 -1.23 9.62 19.01
C GLN A 57 -0.10 10.14 18.13
N GLY A 58 1.11 9.61 18.30
CA GLY A 58 2.26 9.92 17.48
C GLY A 58 2.04 9.57 16.00
N LEU A 59 1.48 8.38 15.74
CA LEU A 59 1.16 7.93 14.39
C LEU A 59 0.05 8.80 13.74
N LYS A 60 -0.96 9.22 14.49
CA LYS A 60 -1.97 10.17 14.02
C LYS A 60 -1.34 11.52 13.65
N LYS A 61 -0.38 12.01 14.45
CA LYS A 61 0.31 13.28 14.25
C LYS A 61 1.23 13.27 13.02
N ILE A 62 1.88 12.16 12.71
CA ILE A 62 2.71 12.04 11.51
C ILE A 62 1.87 11.86 10.24
N ILE A 63 0.73 11.18 10.33
CA ILE A 63 -0.23 11.06 9.22
C ILE A 63 -0.85 12.41 8.85
N SER A 64 -1.13 13.29 9.81
CA SER A 64 -1.69 14.61 9.54
C SER A 64 -0.70 15.61 8.92
N ASP A 65 0.52 15.18 8.53
CA ASP A 65 1.62 16.00 7.98
C ASP A 65 1.97 17.24 8.82
N THR A 66 1.58 17.24 10.10
CA THR A 66 1.89 18.33 11.05
C THR A 66 3.34 18.33 11.53
N VAL A 67 4.16 17.40 11.04
CA VAL A 67 5.49 17.09 11.59
C VAL A 67 6.47 16.72 10.46
N ASN A 68 7.70 17.23 10.56
CA ASN A 68 8.82 16.94 9.66
C ASN A 68 9.28 15.47 9.72
N HIS A 69 10.04 15.04 8.71
CA HIS A 69 10.70 13.73 8.70
C HIS A 69 11.56 13.54 9.95
N ASN A 70 11.36 12.41 10.64
CA ASN A 70 12.07 11.98 11.84
C ASN A 70 12.00 12.97 13.02
N MET A 71 11.07 12.73 13.93
CA MET A 71 10.87 13.56 15.13
C MET A 71 10.96 12.70 16.39
N GLU A 72 11.62 13.24 17.42
CA GLU A 72 11.58 12.67 18.76
C GLU A 72 10.68 13.54 19.65
N ILE A 73 9.69 12.93 20.29
CA ILE A 73 8.81 13.54 21.27
C ILE A 73 9.17 12.94 22.62
N VAL A 74 9.80 13.74 23.46
CA VAL A 74 10.16 13.34 24.83
C VAL A 74 8.98 13.61 25.75
N THR A 75 8.47 12.59 26.42
CA THR A 75 7.40 12.71 27.42
C THR A 75 7.74 11.81 28.60
N GLU A 76 8.48 12.33 29.58
CA GLU A 76 8.96 11.52 30.72
C GLU A 76 7.80 10.74 31.36
N PRO A 77 7.95 9.40 31.55
CA PRO A 77 9.17 8.58 31.51
C PRO A 77 9.43 7.85 30.16
N ILE A 78 8.82 8.30 29.07
CA ILE A 78 8.79 7.63 27.76
C ILE A 78 9.31 8.58 26.66
N VAL A 79 10.00 8.02 25.67
CA VAL A 79 10.45 8.76 24.48
C VAL A 79 9.77 8.15 23.27
N VAL A 80 9.14 8.98 22.43
CA VAL A 80 8.49 8.52 21.19
C VAL A 80 9.26 9.02 19.99
N THR A 81 9.82 8.11 19.21
CA THR A 81 10.48 8.42 17.95
C THR A 81 9.51 8.11 16.81
N LEU A 82 9.24 9.13 15.99
CA LEU A 82 8.38 9.03 14.81
C LEU A 82 9.27 9.11 13.57
N SER A 83 9.05 8.21 12.61
CA SER A 83 9.72 8.24 11.31
C SER A 83 8.73 8.06 10.18
N LYS A 84 9.06 8.64 9.02
CA LYS A 84 8.25 8.59 7.80
C LYS A 84 9.18 8.49 6.60
N ASN A 85 9.07 7.38 5.89
CA ASN A 85 9.86 7.06 4.70
C ASN A 85 8.93 6.73 3.53
N HIS A 86 9.33 7.08 2.31
CA HIS A 86 8.60 6.69 1.11
C HIS A 86 8.89 5.23 0.74
N TRP A 87 7.84 4.46 0.44
CA TRP A 87 7.91 3.06 0.01
C TRP A 87 7.02 2.83 -1.22
N GLY A 88 7.57 3.20 -2.38
CA GLY A 88 6.88 3.09 -3.67
C GLY A 88 5.70 4.07 -3.76
N MET A 89 4.50 3.53 -3.78
CA MET A 89 3.23 4.24 -3.89
C MET A 89 2.68 4.77 -2.55
N TYR A 90 3.28 4.35 -1.44
CA TYR A 90 2.79 4.60 -0.09
C TYR A 90 3.90 5.14 0.80
N ASP A 91 3.53 5.67 1.96
CA ASP A 91 4.47 6.06 3.02
C ASP A 91 4.51 4.94 4.06
N VAL A 92 5.69 4.61 4.56
CA VAL A 92 5.84 3.81 5.78
C VAL A 92 6.06 4.78 6.93
N CYS A 93 5.09 4.83 7.84
CA CYS A 93 5.16 5.60 9.07
C CYS A 93 5.38 4.66 10.25
N ALA A 94 6.43 4.91 11.03
CA ALA A 94 6.71 4.16 12.24
C ALA A 94 6.66 5.06 13.48
N SER A 95 6.04 4.55 14.53
CA SER A 95 6.00 5.12 15.87
C SER A 95 6.66 4.14 16.82
N VAL A 96 7.85 4.51 17.30
CA VAL A 96 8.69 3.70 18.18
C VAL A 96 8.69 4.32 19.56
N VAL A 97 8.24 3.56 20.55
CA VAL A 97 8.17 4.00 21.93
C VAL A 97 9.30 3.37 22.72
N LEU A 98 10.13 4.22 23.29
CA LEU A 98 11.34 3.88 24.03
C LEU A 98 11.19 4.26 25.52
N THR A 99 11.89 3.56 26.40
CA THR A 99 12.11 4.00 27.78
C THR A 99 13.06 5.20 27.82
N SER A 100 13.15 5.90 28.95
CA SER A 100 14.23 6.87 29.20
C SER A 100 15.64 6.27 29.04
N ALA A 101 15.79 4.96 29.24
CA ALA A 101 17.04 4.23 29.01
C ALA A 101 17.25 3.80 27.55
N ARG A 102 16.39 4.23 26.63
CA ARG A 102 16.39 3.91 25.18
C ARG A 102 16.07 2.45 24.84
N ASP A 103 15.52 1.68 25.78
CA ASP A 103 15.00 0.34 25.48
C ASP A 103 13.67 0.43 24.74
N THR A 104 13.50 -0.37 23.68
CA THR A 104 12.25 -0.40 22.93
C THR A 104 11.15 -1.10 23.73
N ILE A 105 10.02 -0.40 23.92
CA ILE A 105 8.81 -0.94 24.53
C ILE A 105 7.86 -1.45 23.44
N LEU A 106 7.61 -0.61 22.43
CA LEU A 106 6.59 -0.88 21.42
C LEU A 106 7.00 -0.25 20.08
N LYS A 107 6.77 -0.98 18.98
CA LYS A 107 6.86 -0.46 17.61
C LYS A 107 5.49 -0.60 16.94
N ARG A 108 5.01 0.47 16.32
CA ARG A 108 3.83 0.46 15.45
C ARG A 108 4.24 0.99 14.09
N ILE A 109 4.10 0.17 13.06
CA ILE A 109 4.47 0.52 11.69
C ILE A 109 3.25 0.37 10.81
N ALA A 110 2.98 1.39 9.99
CA ALA A 110 1.82 1.40 9.11
C ALA A 110 2.20 1.89 7.72
N LEU A 111 1.61 1.25 6.72
CA LEU A 111 1.57 1.73 5.36
C LEU A 111 0.45 2.77 5.25
N ILE A 112 0.77 3.95 4.71
CA ILE A 112 -0.13 5.09 4.63
C ILE A 112 -0.39 5.44 3.16
N GLY A 113 -1.66 5.56 2.82
CA GLY A 113 -2.17 6.01 1.53
C GLY A 113 -3.12 7.18 1.71
N LYS A 114 -4.04 7.37 0.77
CA LYS A 114 -5.08 8.40 0.81
C LYS A 114 -6.48 7.79 0.87
N ALA A 115 -7.29 8.25 1.79
CA ALA A 115 -8.69 7.88 1.91
C ALA A 115 -9.46 8.19 0.62
N LYS A 116 -10.40 7.31 0.27
CA LYS A 116 -11.40 7.58 -0.78
C LYS A 116 -12.37 8.66 -0.31
N ASN A 117 -12.86 9.46 -1.25
CA ASN A 117 -13.91 10.44 -0.97
C ASN A 117 -15.29 9.86 -1.32
N PHE A 118 -16.02 9.41 -0.29
CA PHE A 118 -17.35 8.81 -0.40
C PHE A 118 -18.43 9.74 -1.02
N GLY A 119 -18.23 11.06 -1.03
CA GLY A 119 -19.25 12.00 -1.53
C GLY A 119 -19.19 12.26 -3.05
N GLU A 120 -18.14 11.82 -3.72
CA GLU A 120 -17.91 12.14 -5.13
C GLU A 120 -18.16 10.95 -6.07
N ASP A 121 -17.99 9.70 -5.61
CA ASP A 121 -18.23 8.44 -6.36
C ASP A 121 -17.92 8.56 -7.85
N ILE A 122 -16.72 9.07 -8.16
CA ILE A 122 -16.29 9.28 -9.54
C ILE A 122 -15.99 7.93 -10.17
N ALA A 123 -16.67 7.63 -11.27
CA ALA A 123 -16.51 6.39 -12.01
C ALA A 123 -15.54 6.56 -13.18
N LEU A 124 -15.70 7.60 -13.98
CA LEU A 124 -14.91 7.80 -15.19
C LEU A 124 -14.53 9.28 -15.36
N ILE A 125 -13.26 9.54 -15.63
CA ILE A 125 -12.79 10.84 -16.15
C ILE A 125 -12.03 10.56 -17.43
N LEU A 126 -12.56 11.06 -18.54
CA LEU A 126 -11.89 11.06 -19.84
C LEU A 126 -11.35 12.46 -20.12
N GLU A 127 -10.20 12.58 -20.77
CA GLU A 127 -9.72 13.88 -21.25
C GLU A 127 -10.64 14.41 -22.35
N ASN A 128 -10.86 15.73 -22.36
CA ASN A 128 -11.72 16.31 -23.40
C ASN A 128 -11.08 16.14 -24.77
N SER A 129 -11.84 15.64 -25.74
CA SER A 129 -11.39 15.38 -27.10
C SER A 129 -12.49 15.69 -28.11
N SER A 130 -12.16 15.78 -29.39
CA SER A 130 -13.14 15.97 -30.47
C SER A 130 -14.08 14.77 -30.67
N TYR A 131 -13.77 13.62 -30.07
CA TYR A 131 -14.57 12.40 -30.18
C TYR A 131 -15.40 12.18 -28.91
N SER A 132 -16.72 12.09 -29.07
CA SER A 132 -17.63 11.69 -27.99
C SER A 132 -17.33 10.27 -27.49
N LEU A 133 -17.60 9.98 -26.22
CA LEU A 133 -17.57 8.61 -25.73
C LEU A 133 -18.66 7.77 -26.41
N LEU A 134 -18.27 6.62 -26.92
CA LEU A 134 -19.14 5.61 -27.53
C LEU A 134 -19.25 4.41 -26.60
N ILE A 135 -20.48 3.96 -26.37
CA ILE A 135 -20.80 2.76 -25.60
C ILE A 135 -21.32 1.68 -26.54
N SER A 136 -20.79 0.47 -26.40
CA SER A 136 -21.24 -0.73 -27.11
C SER A 136 -21.82 -1.76 -26.12
N ASP A 137 -21.75 -3.04 -26.47
CA ASP A 137 -22.40 -4.13 -25.75
C ASP A 137 -21.93 -4.26 -24.30
N ASN A 138 -22.86 -4.58 -23.40
CA ASN A 138 -22.63 -4.90 -21.98
C ASN A 138 -21.79 -3.87 -21.20
N VAL A 139 -22.05 -2.58 -21.43
CA VAL A 139 -21.41 -1.51 -20.65
C VAL A 139 -22.32 -1.05 -19.51
N THR A 140 -21.76 -0.97 -18.31
CA THR A 140 -22.43 -0.38 -17.14
C THR A 140 -21.52 0.66 -16.52
N ILE A 141 -22.01 1.89 -16.32
CA ILE A 141 -21.28 2.94 -15.61
C ILE A 141 -22.16 3.47 -14.47
N ARG A 142 -21.65 3.37 -13.24
CA ARG A 142 -22.32 3.82 -12.01
C ARG A 142 -21.39 4.73 -11.20
N GLY A 143 -21.82 5.98 -11.04
CA GLY A 143 -21.04 7.05 -10.41
C GLY A 143 -20.92 8.29 -11.31
N LYS A 144 -20.35 9.38 -10.79
CA LYS A 144 -20.15 10.61 -11.55
C LYS A 144 -19.13 10.37 -12.66
N SER A 145 -19.45 10.80 -13.88
CA SER A 145 -18.61 10.57 -15.05
C SER A 145 -18.39 11.87 -15.83
N TYR A 146 -17.13 12.15 -16.14
CA TYR A 146 -16.69 13.32 -16.91
C TYR A 146 -16.26 12.83 -18.30
N VAL A 147 -17.04 13.16 -19.32
CA VAL A 147 -16.87 12.65 -20.69
C VAL A 147 -16.88 13.78 -21.73
N PRO A 148 -16.24 13.60 -22.91
CA PRO A 148 -16.12 14.66 -23.90
C PRO A 148 -17.49 15.11 -24.40
N GLY A 149 -17.74 16.42 -24.36
CA GLY A 149 -19.03 17.01 -24.71
C GLY A 149 -20.18 16.65 -23.75
N GLY A 150 -19.89 16.12 -22.56
CA GLY A 150 -20.88 15.85 -21.50
C GLY A 150 -21.96 14.84 -21.86
N SER A 151 -21.77 14.08 -22.95
CA SER A 151 -22.76 13.14 -23.47
C SER A 151 -22.09 11.88 -23.98
N VAL A 152 -22.87 10.80 -24.01
CA VAL A 152 -22.43 9.50 -24.49
C VAL A 152 -23.28 9.09 -25.69
N ARG A 153 -22.67 8.48 -26.70
CA ARG A 153 -23.35 7.97 -27.89
C ARG A 153 -23.28 6.45 -27.89
N PHE A 154 -24.27 5.81 -28.51
CA PHE A 154 -24.26 4.36 -28.68
C PHE A 154 -23.55 3.97 -29.98
N TYR A 155 -22.66 2.98 -29.89
CA TYR A 155 -21.96 2.42 -31.04
C TYR A 155 -22.86 1.39 -31.73
N ARG A 156 -23.44 1.79 -32.86
CA ARG A 156 -24.43 1.01 -33.65
C ARG A 156 -25.70 0.69 -32.86
N ASN A 157 -26.85 0.74 -33.53
CA ASN A 157 -28.17 0.49 -32.96
C ASN A 157 -28.43 -1.03 -32.71
N LYS A 158 -27.43 -1.79 -32.25
CA LYS A 158 -27.53 -3.23 -31.98
C LYS A 158 -27.66 -3.46 -30.47
N ASN A 159 -28.77 -4.08 -30.06
CA ASN A 159 -29.06 -4.65 -28.74
C ASN A 159 -28.44 -3.92 -27.53
N THR A 160 -28.69 -2.61 -27.44
CA THR A 160 -28.33 -1.75 -26.29
C THR A 160 -29.22 -2.00 -25.05
N GLU A 161 -30.07 -3.03 -25.07
CA GLU A 161 -30.98 -3.36 -23.95
C GLU A 161 -30.23 -3.67 -22.65
N ASN A 162 -28.96 -4.10 -22.74
CA ASN A 162 -28.14 -4.47 -21.59
C ASN A 162 -27.17 -3.36 -21.11
N SER A 163 -27.10 -2.21 -21.79
CA SER A 163 -26.23 -1.12 -21.34
C SER A 163 -26.94 -0.23 -20.31
N ILE A 164 -26.44 -0.20 -19.08
CA ILE A 164 -27.03 0.56 -17.98
C ILE A 164 -26.15 1.77 -17.69
N LEU A 165 -26.64 2.95 -18.06
CA LEU A 165 -26.02 4.23 -17.69
C LEU A 165 -26.74 4.82 -16.47
N SER A 166 -26.18 4.59 -15.28
CA SER A 166 -26.64 5.21 -14.02
C SER A 166 -25.57 6.15 -13.50
N SER A 167 -25.11 7.03 -14.38
CA SER A 167 -24.05 8.00 -14.12
C SER A 167 -24.57 9.41 -14.31
N GLN A 168 -24.24 10.31 -13.38
CA GLN A 168 -24.34 11.75 -13.64
C GLN A 168 -23.22 12.13 -14.61
N LEU A 169 -23.60 12.57 -15.81
CA LEU A 169 -22.65 12.97 -16.85
C LEU A 169 -22.31 14.46 -16.73
N PHE A 170 -21.02 14.75 -16.77
CA PHE A 170 -20.45 16.09 -16.79
C PHE A 170 -19.50 16.23 -17.98
N GLU A 171 -19.26 17.46 -18.39
CA GLU A 171 -18.27 17.74 -19.43
C GLU A 171 -16.85 17.45 -18.93
N SER A 172 -16.06 16.76 -19.76
CA SER A 172 -14.67 16.42 -19.47
C SER A 172 -13.81 17.65 -19.17
N PRO A 173 -12.86 17.55 -18.22
CA PRO A 173 -11.89 18.60 -18.02
C PRO A 173 -10.97 18.72 -19.25
N VAL A 174 -10.49 19.94 -19.53
CA VAL A 174 -9.54 20.22 -20.62
C VAL A 174 -8.22 19.46 -20.44
N LYS A 175 -7.82 19.23 -19.19
CA LYS A 175 -6.63 18.46 -18.84
C LYS A 175 -6.99 17.47 -17.74
N LEU A 176 -6.45 16.27 -17.80
CA LEU A 176 -6.62 15.28 -16.74
C LEU A 176 -6.09 15.81 -15.40
N PRO A 177 -6.70 15.40 -14.27
CA PRO A 177 -6.09 15.56 -12.96
C PRO A 177 -4.65 15.02 -12.97
N GLU A 178 -3.70 15.82 -12.48
CA GLU A 178 -2.30 15.45 -12.50
C GLU A 178 -2.02 14.33 -11.50
N TYR A 179 -1.31 13.29 -11.96
CA TYR A 179 -0.77 12.28 -11.06
C TYR A 179 0.34 12.89 -10.21
N GLY A 180 0.35 12.58 -8.91
CA GLY A 180 1.40 13.04 -8.02
C GLY A 180 2.79 12.62 -8.48
N ASN A 181 3.80 13.46 -8.26
CA ASN A 181 5.16 13.19 -8.71
C ASN A 181 5.85 12.15 -7.81
N MET A 182 6.18 10.98 -8.38
CA MET A 182 6.88 9.89 -7.69
C MET A 182 8.40 10.03 -7.83
N ILE A 183 8.99 11.05 -7.21
CA ILE A 183 10.41 11.39 -7.39
C ILE A 183 11.33 10.21 -7.05
N ASP A 184 11.09 9.52 -5.93
CA ASP A 184 11.95 8.41 -5.49
C ASP A 184 11.88 7.20 -6.42
N VAL A 185 10.66 6.76 -6.78
CA VAL A 185 10.46 5.67 -7.75
C VAL A 185 11.07 6.01 -9.10
N GLN A 186 10.88 7.25 -9.57
CA GLN A 186 11.49 7.69 -10.82
C GLN A 186 13.02 7.69 -10.74
N ALA A 187 13.60 8.09 -9.60
CA ALA A 187 15.05 8.05 -9.38
C ALA A 187 15.58 6.62 -9.40
N TRP A 188 14.92 5.68 -8.72
CA TRP A 188 15.27 4.25 -8.74
C TRP A 188 15.18 3.67 -10.16
N LEU A 189 14.09 3.94 -10.88
CA LEU A 189 13.92 3.49 -12.26
C LEU A 189 14.96 4.10 -13.21
N ARG A 190 15.35 5.37 -13.03
CA ARG A 190 16.44 6.00 -13.82
C ARG A 190 17.79 5.33 -13.55
N SER A 191 18.03 4.84 -12.34
CA SER A 191 19.27 4.14 -12.01
C SER A 191 19.47 2.85 -12.82
N LEU A 192 18.37 2.18 -13.24
CA LEU A 192 18.40 1.01 -14.13
C LEU A 192 19.00 1.30 -15.51
N SER A 193 18.79 2.52 -16.01
CA SER A 193 19.33 2.93 -17.31
C SER A 193 20.86 3.10 -17.27
N ASN A 194 21.40 3.44 -16.10
CA ASN A 194 22.80 3.81 -15.93
C ASN A 194 23.67 2.63 -15.47
N LYS A 195 23.09 1.62 -14.82
CA LYS A 195 23.82 0.44 -14.35
C LYS A 195 23.89 -0.64 -15.42
N ARG A 196 25.12 -1.07 -15.75
CA ARG A 196 25.38 -2.31 -16.50
C ARG A 196 25.77 -3.40 -15.51
N GLU A 197 24.83 -3.80 -14.67
CA GLU A 197 25.02 -5.04 -13.93
C GLU A 197 24.98 -6.20 -14.92
N HIS A 198 25.83 -7.21 -14.70
CA HIS A 198 25.90 -8.40 -15.53
C HIS A 198 25.51 -9.58 -14.66
N GLY A 199 24.57 -10.39 -15.12
CA GLY A 199 24.23 -11.64 -14.43
C GLY A 199 22.74 -11.90 -14.34
N LYS A 200 22.43 -13.19 -14.24
CA LYS A 200 21.11 -13.72 -13.99
C LYS A 200 21.08 -14.24 -12.55
N LEU A 201 20.20 -13.70 -11.73
CA LEU A 201 19.96 -14.14 -10.36
C LEU A 201 18.64 -14.90 -10.32
N THR A 202 18.65 -16.10 -9.73
CA THR A 202 17.42 -16.83 -9.42
C THR A 202 17.24 -16.83 -7.91
N ILE A 203 16.13 -16.28 -7.44
CA ILE A 203 15.77 -16.23 -6.02
C ILE A 203 14.81 -17.38 -5.78
N SER A 204 15.34 -18.50 -5.30
CA SER A 204 14.56 -19.71 -5.01
C SER A 204 14.24 -19.83 -3.51
N ASP A 205 15.02 -19.18 -2.65
CA ASP A 205 14.85 -19.20 -1.19
C ASP A 205 13.85 -18.16 -0.69
N SER A 206 13.49 -18.27 0.59
CA SER A 206 12.64 -17.31 1.28
C SER A 206 13.48 -16.25 1.98
N LEU A 207 13.18 -14.98 1.72
CA LEU A 207 13.75 -13.81 2.40
C LEU A 207 12.62 -12.99 3.02
N ASN A 208 12.76 -12.69 4.30
CA ASN A 208 11.82 -11.86 5.06
C ASN A 208 12.60 -10.76 5.77
N VAL A 209 12.22 -9.50 5.54
CA VAL A 209 12.87 -8.33 6.13
C VAL A 209 11.78 -7.46 6.75
N SER A 210 11.84 -7.21 8.07
CA SER A 210 10.85 -6.37 8.75
C SER A 210 10.97 -4.91 8.30
N PHE A 211 9.85 -4.19 8.30
CA PHE A 211 9.85 -2.73 8.09
C PHE A 211 10.44 -1.95 9.28
N ALA A 212 10.77 -2.63 10.38
CA ALA A 212 11.54 -2.06 11.49
C ALA A 212 13.05 -1.97 11.20
N GLU A 213 13.51 -2.60 10.12
CA GLU A 213 14.91 -2.65 9.67
C GLU A 213 15.08 -1.87 8.36
N ASP A 214 16.33 -1.59 7.99
CA ASP A 214 16.65 -0.99 6.70
C ASP A 214 16.27 -1.95 5.55
N HIS A 215 15.84 -1.37 4.43
CA HIS A 215 15.41 -2.18 3.29
C HIS A 215 16.59 -2.93 2.67
N VAL A 216 16.32 -4.13 2.19
CA VAL A 216 17.27 -4.92 1.40
C VAL A 216 17.01 -4.70 -0.08
N THR A 217 18.02 -4.25 -0.82
CA THR A 217 17.96 -4.14 -2.28
C THR A 217 18.63 -5.34 -2.94
N ILE A 218 17.88 -6.09 -3.75
CA ILE A 218 18.38 -7.16 -4.60
C ILE A 218 18.52 -6.61 -6.02
N SER A 219 19.74 -6.61 -6.57
CA SER A 219 20.03 -6.02 -7.87
C SER A 219 20.73 -7.02 -8.81
N ALA A 220 20.24 -7.15 -10.04
CA ALA A 220 20.85 -7.94 -11.11
C ALA A 220 20.36 -7.47 -12.50
N ASP A 221 20.95 -7.94 -13.61
CA ASP A 221 20.40 -7.64 -14.94
C ASP A 221 19.08 -8.38 -15.16
N THR A 222 19.06 -9.68 -14.85
CA THR A 222 17.85 -10.50 -14.89
C THR A 222 17.61 -11.15 -13.53
N VAL A 223 16.40 -10.99 -12.97
CA VAL A 223 15.96 -11.69 -11.76
C VAL A 223 14.84 -12.66 -12.12
N ILE A 224 15.00 -13.92 -11.74
CA ILE A 224 13.92 -14.90 -11.71
C ILE A 224 13.51 -15.09 -10.26
N LEU A 225 12.27 -14.78 -9.94
CA LEU A 225 11.71 -14.94 -8.61
C LEU A 225 10.87 -16.22 -8.56
N GLU A 226 11.32 -17.20 -7.78
CA GLU A 226 10.67 -18.50 -7.56
C GLU A 226 10.31 -18.73 -6.08
N GLY A 227 11.07 -18.12 -5.17
CA GLY A 227 10.92 -18.20 -3.72
C GLY A 227 9.99 -17.15 -3.12
N SER A 228 10.11 -16.93 -1.81
CA SER A 228 9.26 -16.01 -1.06
C SER A 228 10.00 -14.74 -0.69
N LEU A 229 9.47 -13.57 -1.08
CA LEU A 229 9.95 -12.26 -0.64
C LEU A 229 8.86 -11.58 0.18
N SER A 230 9.16 -11.27 1.43
CA SER A 230 8.25 -10.62 2.37
C SER A 230 8.88 -9.41 3.03
N GLY A 231 8.16 -8.29 3.05
CA GLY A 231 8.50 -7.09 3.82
C GLY A 231 9.34 -6.06 3.07
N HIS A 232 10.29 -5.45 3.76
CA HIS A 232 11.05 -4.26 3.32
C HIS A 232 12.15 -4.63 2.31
N ILE A 233 11.73 -5.19 1.17
CA ILE A 233 12.61 -5.72 0.13
C ILE A 233 12.31 -5.01 -1.19
N MET A 234 13.36 -4.57 -1.86
CA MET A 234 13.31 -3.97 -3.18
C MET A 234 14.08 -4.84 -4.17
N VAL A 235 13.42 -5.26 -5.25
CA VAL A 235 14.05 -5.94 -6.38
C VAL A 235 14.26 -4.92 -7.50
N LEU A 236 15.49 -4.77 -7.96
CA LEU A 236 15.89 -3.82 -9.00
C LEU A 236 16.58 -4.59 -10.13
N ALA A 237 15.97 -4.66 -11.32
CA ALA A 237 16.59 -5.37 -12.43
C ALA A 237 16.24 -4.80 -13.82
N ARG A 238 16.91 -5.24 -14.88
CA ARG A 238 16.44 -4.91 -16.24
C ARG A 238 15.23 -5.76 -16.60
N GLN A 239 15.28 -7.05 -16.29
CA GLN A 239 14.18 -8.01 -16.50
C GLN A 239 13.86 -8.72 -15.20
N VAL A 240 12.57 -8.82 -14.86
CA VAL A 240 12.09 -9.63 -13.74
C VAL A 240 11.05 -10.62 -14.23
N PHE A 241 11.26 -11.90 -13.92
CA PHE A 241 10.29 -12.97 -14.14
C PHE A 241 9.76 -13.45 -12.79
N ILE A 242 8.50 -13.18 -12.50
CA ILE A 242 7.81 -13.64 -11.29
C ILE A 242 7.10 -14.95 -11.63
N ARG A 243 7.63 -16.06 -11.11
CA ARG A 243 7.07 -17.39 -11.32
C ARG A 243 5.81 -17.60 -10.49
N THR A 244 4.95 -18.51 -10.95
CA THR A 244 3.73 -18.90 -10.22
C THR A 244 4.04 -19.45 -8.82
N SER A 245 5.22 -20.06 -8.62
CA SER A 245 5.66 -20.57 -7.31
C SER A 245 6.05 -19.48 -6.32
N ALA A 246 6.33 -18.27 -6.81
CA ALA A 246 6.80 -17.18 -5.98
C ALA A 246 5.73 -16.71 -5.00
N LYS A 247 6.18 -16.20 -3.86
CA LYS A 247 5.31 -15.51 -2.90
C LYS A 247 5.86 -14.10 -2.70
N LEU A 248 5.07 -13.11 -3.09
CA LEU A 248 5.41 -11.70 -2.88
C LEU A 248 4.49 -11.13 -1.81
N GLN A 249 5.06 -10.49 -0.80
CA GLN A 249 4.30 -9.80 0.24
C GLN A 249 4.97 -8.47 0.59
N ASP A 250 4.30 -7.35 0.27
CA ASP A 250 4.69 -5.97 0.61
C ASP A 250 6.01 -5.46 -0.02
N ALA A 251 6.65 -6.29 -0.86
CA ALA A 251 7.89 -5.96 -1.55
C ALA A 251 7.64 -5.12 -2.83
N ILE A 252 8.68 -4.40 -3.22
CA ILE A 252 8.69 -3.57 -4.44
C ILE A 252 9.54 -4.25 -5.51
N VAL A 253 9.02 -4.32 -6.73
CA VAL A 253 9.73 -4.81 -7.91
C VAL A 253 9.83 -3.68 -8.92
N LEU A 254 11.05 -3.26 -9.24
CA LEU A 254 11.37 -2.23 -10.22
C LEU A 254 12.16 -2.85 -11.37
N ALA A 255 11.65 -2.75 -12.60
CA ALA A 255 12.36 -3.24 -13.75
C ALA A 255 12.22 -2.41 -15.03
N SER A 256 13.00 -2.72 -16.07
CA SER A 256 12.62 -2.24 -17.40
C SER A 256 11.42 -3.05 -17.91
N SER A 257 11.47 -4.37 -17.78
CA SER A 257 10.40 -5.29 -18.16
C SER A 257 10.09 -6.28 -17.04
N ILE A 258 8.81 -6.45 -16.73
CA ILE A 258 8.31 -7.42 -15.76
C ILE A 258 7.40 -8.41 -16.47
N SER A 259 7.59 -9.70 -16.19
CA SER A 259 6.70 -10.79 -16.61
C SER A 259 6.20 -11.53 -15.37
N VAL A 260 4.89 -11.69 -15.26
CA VAL A 260 4.24 -12.43 -14.17
C VAL A 260 3.57 -13.66 -14.78
N ASP A 261 3.98 -14.85 -14.32
CA ASP A 261 3.44 -16.11 -14.83
C ASP A 261 1.98 -16.30 -14.43
N SER A 262 1.23 -17.03 -15.27
CA SER A 262 -0.18 -17.33 -15.05
C SER A 262 -0.41 -18.03 -13.70
N GLY A 263 -1.52 -17.71 -13.05
CA GLY A 263 -1.90 -18.26 -11.75
C GLY A 263 -1.15 -17.69 -10.54
N PHE A 264 -0.25 -16.72 -10.73
CA PHE A 264 0.45 -16.07 -9.63
C PHE A 264 -0.53 -15.36 -8.67
N SER A 265 -0.27 -15.43 -7.37
CA SER A 265 -1.03 -14.71 -6.35
C SER A 265 -0.11 -14.09 -5.31
N GLY A 266 -0.20 -12.78 -5.10
CA GLY A 266 0.67 -12.08 -4.15
C GLY A 266 0.22 -10.64 -3.82
N VAL A 267 0.99 -9.98 -2.98
CA VAL A 267 0.85 -8.56 -2.62
C VAL A 267 2.16 -7.86 -2.94
N GLY A 268 2.16 -6.91 -3.86
CA GLY A 268 3.37 -6.16 -4.18
C GLY A 268 3.15 -5.02 -5.15
N GLN A 269 4.17 -4.17 -5.26
CA GLN A 269 4.15 -3.03 -6.16
C GLN A 269 5.12 -3.28 -7.32
N LEU A 270 4.60 -3.33 -8.53
CA LEU A 270 5.33 -3.62 -9.76
C LEU A 270 5.50 -2.33 -10.55
N PHE A 271 6.74 -1.90 -10.75
CA PHE A 271 7.10 -0.68 -11.46
C PHE A 271 7.96 -0.99 -12.67
N ALA A 272 7.53 -0.51 -13.85
CA ALA A 272 8.29 -0.72 -15.08
C ALA A 272 8.51 0.55 -15.90
N THR A 273 9.48 0.50 -16.80
CA THR A 273 9.70 1.56 -17.79
C THR A 273 9.45 1.14 -19.24
N LYS A 274 9.36 -0.17 -19.54
CA LYS A 274 9.01 -0.67 -20.88
C LYS A 274 7.74 -1.50 -20.90
N SER A 275 7.64 -2.52 -20.06
CA SER A 275 6.53 -3.46 -20.16
C SER A 275 6.25 -4.18 -18.85
N ILE A 276 4.97 -4.42 -18.60
CA ILE A 276 4.49 -5.36 -17.58
C ILE A 276 3.52 -6.30 -18.29
N VAL A 277 3.91 -7.57 -18.38
CA VAL A 277 3.07 -8.63 -18.95
C VAL A 277 2.62 -9.52 -17.81
N ILE A 278 1.31 -9.60 -17.63
CA ILE A 278 0.67 -10.37 -16.57
C ILE A 278 -0.09 -11.52 -17.23
N GLY A 279 0.27 -12.75 -16.88
CA GLY A 279 -0.37 -13.97 -17.36
C GLY A 279 -1.82 -14.11 -16.92
N GLU A 280 -2.44 -15.20 -17.34
CA GLU A 280 -3.85 -15.50 -17.05
C GLU A 280 -4.08 -15.84 -15.58
N ASN A 281 -5.25 -15.49 -15.05
CA ASN A 281 -5.69 -15.86 -13.71
C ASN A 281 -4.75 -15.40 -12.59
N VAL A 282 -4.07 -14.27 -12.79
CA VAL A 282 -3.21 -13.66 -11.77
C VAL A 282 -4.06 -12.89 -10.75
N CYS A 283 -3.70 -12.98 -9.47
CA CYS A 283 -4.36 -12.29 -8.37
C CYS A 283 -3.36 -11.41 -7.60
N LEU A 284 -3.43 -10.09 -7.83
CA LEU A 284 -2.65 -9.10 -7.09
C LEU A 284 -3.54 -8.51 -5.99
N LYS A 285 -3.28 -8.85 -4.73
CA LYS A 285 -4.13 -8.52 -3.57
C LYS A 285 -3.79 -7.16 -2.98
N TYR A 286 -4.73 -6.56 -2.26
CA TYR A 286 -4.55 -5.24 -1.67
C TYR A 286 -3.37 -5.22 -0.67
N PRO A 287 -2.49 -4.19 -0.66
CA PRO A 287 -2.47 -2.98 -1.49
C PRO A 287 -1.46 -3.07 -2.66
N SER A 288 -1.75 -3.88 -3.68
CA SER A 288 -0.85 -4.03 -4.83
C SER A 288 -0.91 -2.83 -5.77
N ALA A 289 0.11 -2.67 -6.61
CA ALA A 289 0.06 -1.68 -7.67
C ALA A 289 0.83 -2.16 -8.90
N VAL A 290 0.38 -1.77 -10.08
CA VAL A 290 1.05 -2.02 -11.36
C VAL A 290 1.24 -0.69 -12.04
N ALA A 291 2.47 -0.21 -12.13
CA ALA A 291 2.75 1.14 -12.60
C ALA A 291 3.87 1.21 -13.62
N MET A 292 3.71 2.12 -14.57
CA MET A 292 4.63 2.26 -15.66
C MET A 292 4.95 3.72 -15.96
N PHE A 293 6.23 3.99 -16.19
CA PHE A 293 6.76 5.32 -16.46
C PHE A 293 7.66 5.29 -17.72
N PRO A 294 7.07 5.21 -18.92
CA PRO A 294 7.82 4.99 -20.17
C PRO A 294 8.83 6.09 -20.47
N HIS A 295 8.47 7.33 -20.17
CA HIS A 295 9.28 8.52 -20.36
C HIS A 295 10.63 8.51 -19.62
N LEU A 296 10.83 7.61 -18.64
CA LEU A 296 12.10 7.47 -17.93
C LEU A 296 13.13 6.62 -18.69
N TYR A 297 12.68 5.84 -19.68
CA TYR A 297 13.56 4.95 -20.44
C TYR A 297 14.17 5.65 -21.66
N GLY A 298 15.18 6.48 -21.45
CA GLY A 298 16.00 7.07 -22.54
C GLY A 298 15.20 7.65 -23.72
N ARG A 299 15.84 7.78 -24.90
CA ARG A 299 15.13 8.00 -26.17
C ARG A 299 14.78 6.62 -26.75
N SER A 300 13.64 6.07 -26.37
CA SER A 300 13.18 4.78 -26.88
C SER A 300 11.81 4.94 -27.52
N ASP A 301 11.69 4.49 -28.77
CA ASP A 301 10.42 4.39 -29.51
C ASP A 301 9.55 3.20 -29.07
N MET A 302 10.03 2.38 -28.12
CA MET A 302 9.22 1.26 -27.61
C MET A 302 8.09 1.77 -26.71
N PRO A 303 6.84 1.39 -26.99
CA PRO A 303 5.71 1.75 -26.15
C PRO A 303 5.79 1.07 -24.78
N GLY A 304 5.39 1.81 -23.75
CA GLY A 304 5.04 1.25 -22.46
C GLY A 304 3.78 0.39 -22.58
N ILE A 305 3.85 -0.91 -22.30
CA ILE A 305 2.66 -1.76 -22.35
C ILE A 305 2.40 -2.46 -21.01
N ILE A 306 1.22 -2.27 -20.45
CA ILE A 306 0.65 -3.16 -19.43
C ILE A 306 -0.32 -4.10 -20.15
N LEU A 307 0.00 -5.39 -20.21
CA LEU A 307 -0.85 -6.44 -20.76
C LEU A 307 -1.34 -7.34 -19.63
N ALA A 308 -2.64 -7.53 -19.52
CA ALA A 308 -3.22 -8.44 -18.54
C ALA A 308 -4.41 -9.21 -19.13
N PHE A 309 -4.49 -10.49 -18.74
CA PHE A 309 -5.52 -11.44 -19.15
C PHE A 309 -6.17 -12.02 -17.90
N SER A 310 -7.48 -11.86 -17.72
CA SER A 310 -8.20 -12.36 -16.55
C SER A 310 -7.52 -12.06 -15.20
N LEU A 311 -6.98 -10.85 -15.06
CA LEU A 311 -6.33 -10.36 -13.85
C LEU A 311 -7.38 -9.94 -12.81
N HIS A 312 -7.21 -10.38 -11.57
CA HIS A 312 -7.84 -9.76 -10.40
C HIS A 312 -6.82 -8.86 -9.69
N LEU A 313 -6.99 -7.54 -9.79
CA LEU A 313 -6.13 -6.54 -9.17
C LEU A 313 -6.91 -5.81 -8.07
N GLU A 314 -6.44 -5.91 -6.83
CA GLU A 314 -6.86 -5.09 -5.71
C GLU A 314 -5.78 -4.05 -5.43
N GLY A 315 -5.98 -2.83 -5.92
CA GLY A 315 -4.91 -1.86 -6.04
C GLY A 315 -5.08 -0.92 -7.23
N GLU A 316 -4.01 -0.23 -7.60
CA GLU A 316 -4.03 0.68 -8.75
C GLU A 316 -3.21 0.21 -9.95
N ALA A 317 -3.76 0.44 -11.14
CA ALA A 317 -3.04 0.34 -12.41
C ALA A 317 -2.73 1.74 -12.95
N VAL A 318 -1.46 2.03 -13.18
CA VAL A 318 -0.98 3.39 -13.45
C VAL A 318 -0.06 3.43 -14.66
N LEU A 319 -0.34 4.31 -15.60
CA LEU A 319 0.55 4.61 -16.72
C LEU A 319 0.73 6.11 -16.83
N VAL A 320 1.96 6.58 -16.58
CA VAL A 320 2.30 8.00 -16.71
C VAL A 320 3.38 8.14 -17.78
N ASP A 321 2.94 8.49 -18.97
CA ASP A 321 3.79 8.93 -20.07
C ASP A 321 3.68 10.46 -20.21
N THR A 322 4.79 11.15 -19.96
CA THR A 322 4.89 12.61 -20.08
C THR A 322 5.48 13.03 -21.44
N ASN A 323 5.93 12.08 -22.26
CA ASN A 323 6.59 12.39 -23.52
C ASN A 323 5.56 12.61 -24.64
N LYS A 324 5.27 13.88 -24.91
CA LYS A 324 4.35 14.30 -25.98
C LYS A 324 4.94 14.20 -27.40
N TYR A 325 6.25 13.96 -27.53
CA TYR A 325 6.97 14.04 -28.81
C TYR A 325 7.22 12.69 -29.48
N THR A 326 7.04 11.59 -28.74
CA THR A 326 7.13 10.25 -29.30
C THR A 326 5.76 9.81 -29.80
N ASN A 327 5.71 9.14 -30.96
CA ASN A 327 4.59 8.27 -31.37
C ASN A 327 4.48 7.04 -30.43
N SER A 328 4.61 7.28 -29.13
CA SER A 328 4.56 6.31 -28.05
C SER A 328 3.20 5.64 -28.13
N ARG A 329 3.18 4.38 -28.55
CA ARG A 329 1.98 3.53 -28.53
C ARG A 329 1.71 3.00 -27.12
N SER A 330 2.14 3.73 -26.09
CA SER A 330 1.98 3.33 -24.70
C SER A 330 0.51 3.14 -24.41
N ARG A 331 0.18 2.06 -23.71
CA ARG A 331 -1.21 1.73 -23.38
C ARG A 331 -1.30 0.76 -22.23
N ILE A 332 -2.42 0.85 -21.52
CA ILE A 332 -2.90 -0.22 -20.65
C ILE A 332 -3.87 -1.05 -21.47
N SER A 333 -3.65 -2.36 -21.58
CA SER A 333 -4.56 -3.29 -22.26
C SER A 333 -4.89 -4.44 -21.33
N MET A 334 -6.10 -4.41 -20.79
CA MET A 334 -6.68 -5.45 -19.95
C MET A 334 -7.84 -6.06 -20.73
N VAL A 335 -7.67 -7.29 -21.21
CA VAL A 335 -8.66 -8.03 -22.01
C VAL A 335 -9.04 -9.34 -21.31
N ASP A 336 -10.20 -9.90 -21.66
CA ASP A 336 -10.68 -11.19 -21.14
C ASP A 336 -11.05 -11.17 -19.64
N SER A 337 -12.13 -10.45 -19.31
CA SER A 337 -12.81 -10.53 -18.00
C SER A 337 -11.96 -10.13 -16.78
N ASN A 338 -11.18 -9.04 -16.89
CA ASN A 338 -10.40 -8.52 -15.76
C ASN A 338 -11.30 -7.96 -14.65
N SER A 339 -10.82 -7.98 -13.42
CA SER A 339 -11.45 -7.38 -12.25
C SER A 339 -10.45 -6.47 -11.55
N VAL A 340 -10.77 -5.18 -11.46
CA VAL A 340 -9.97 -4.19 -10.73
C VAL A 340 -10.80 -3.66 -9.57
N VAL A 341 -10.31 -3.82 -8.34
CA VAL A 341 -10.86 -3.19 -7.13
C VAL A 341 -9.87 -2.11 -6.72
N GLY A 342 -10.16 -0.87 -7.09
CA GLY A 342 -9.23 0.23 -6.97
C GLY A 342 -9.31 1.21 -8.12
N GLY A 343 -8.20 1.89 -8.43
CA GLY A 343 -8.16 2.95 -9.43
C GLY A 343 -7.34 2.59 -10.67
N ILE A 344 -7.78 3.06 -11.84
CA ILE A 344 -6.96 3.04 -13.06
C ILE A 344 -6.63 4.47 -13.43
N TYR A 345 -5.35 4.78 -13.60
CA TYR A 345 -4.88 6.08 -14.07
C TYR A 345 -3.99 5.91 -15.31
N SER A 346 -4.28 6.65 -16.39
CA SER A 346 -3.44 6.59 -17.59
C SER A 346 -3.40 7.91 -18.34
N THR A 347 -2.21 8.46 -18.58
CA THR A 347 -2.04 9.58 -19.52
C THR A 347 -2.03 9.12 -20.99
N SER A 348 -2.07 7.82 -21.23
CA SER A 348 -2.14 7.20 -22.56
C SER A 348 -3.46 6.43 -22.75
N PRO A 349 -3.80 6.00 -23.98
CA PRO A 349 -5.04 5.26 -24.21
C PRO A 349 -5.13 3.96 -23.40
N ILE A 350 -6.33 3.61 -22.94
CA ILE A 350 -6.61 2.34 -22.26
C ILE A 350 -7.52 1.46 -23.11
N ARG A 351 -7.28 0.15 -23.11
CA ARG A 351 -8.23 -0.87 -23.55
C ARG A 351 -8.61 -1.68 -22.32
N PHE A 352 -9.87 -1.63 -21.93
CA PHE A 352 -10.33 -2.26 -20.69
C PHE A 352 -11.64 -3.01 -20.92
N GLU A 353 -11.57 -4.33 -20.86
CA GLU A 353 -12.70 -5.25 -20.95
C GLU A 353 -12.75 -6.06 -19.64
N GLY A 354 -13.84 -5.91 -18.89
CA GLY A 354 -13.95 -6.40 -17.53
C GLY A 354 -14.67 -5.44 -16.58
N ARG A 355 -14.40 -5.59 -15.28
CA ARG A 355 -15.08 -4.88 -14.19
C ARG A 355 -14.09 -4.06 -13.37
N CYS A 356 -14.37 -2.78 -13.16
CA CYS A 356 -13.63 -1.87 -12.30
C CYS A 356 -14.55 -1.37 -11.16
N LEU A 357 -14.17 -1.64 -9.91
CA LEU A 357 -14.80 -1.13 -8.70
C LEU A 357 -13.99 0.06 -8.17
N GLY A 358 -14.15 1.19 -8.84
CA GLY A 358 -13.46 2.43 -8.54
C GLY A 358 -13.27 3.29 -9.80
N PRO A 359 -12.54 4.39 -9.69
CA PRO A 359 -12.40 5.39 -10.74
C PRO A 359 -11.44 4.93 -11.85
N ILE A 360 -11.83 5.21 -13.10
CA ILE A 360 -10.95 5.19 -14.25
C ILE A 360 -10.69 6.63 -14.68
N VAL A 361 -9.43 7.06 -14.63
CA VAL A 361 -8.98 8.39 -15.08
C VAL A 361 -8.02 8.17 -16.25
N CYS A 362 -8.44 8.52 -17.48
CA CYS A 362 -7.63 8.24 -18.65
C CYS A 362 -7.75 9.28 -19.76
N ASN A 363 -6.73 9.36 -20.61
CA ASN A 363 -6.75 10.26 -21.77
C ASN A 363 -7.85 9.88 -22.77
N SER A 364 -7.86 8.61 -23.17
CA SER A 364 -8.82 8.06 -24.13
C SER A 364 -9.01 6.58 -23.86
N THR A 365 -10.15 6.04 -24.29
CA THR A 365 -10.37 4.59 -24.32
C THR A 365 -10.19 4.06 -25.73
N THR A 366 -9.90 2.78 -25.87
CA THR A 366 -9.78 2.11 -27.17
C THR A 366 -10.41 0.73 -27.06
N SER A 367 -11.14 0.33 -28.10
CA SER A 367 -11.67 -1.03 -28.22
C SER A 367 -11.47 -1.53 -29.64
N ASN A 368 -11.37 -2.85 -29.80
CA ASN A 368 -11.35 -3.48 -31.11
C ASN A 368 -12.77 -3.83 -31.51
N VAL A 369 -13.29 -3.19 -32.56
CA VAL A 369 -14.65 -3.43 -33.05
C VAL A 369 -14.59 -3.67 -34.55
N ASP A 370 -15.20 -4.78 -35.01
CA ASP A 370 -15.16 -5.23 -36.41
C ASP A 370 -13.73 -5.34 -36.99
N GLY A 371 -12.75 -5.73 -36.16
CA GLY A 371 -11.35 -5.85 -36.55
C GLY A 371 -10.57 -4.54 -36.61
N ASN A 372 -11.19 -3.40 -36.27
CA ASN A 372 -10.55 -2.09 -36.24
C ASN A 372 -10.45 -1.54 -34.82
N VAL A 373 -9.29 -0.97 -34.49
CA VAL A 373 -9.10 -0.24 -33.22
C VAL A 373 -9.76 1.13 -33.35
N GLN A 374 -10.79 1.36 -32.54
CA GLN A 374 -11.50 2.64 -32.48
C GLN A 374 -11.24 3.33 -31.14
N GLN A 375 -11.16 4.65 -31.18
CA GLN A 375 -10.97 5.50 -30.00
C GLN A 375 -12.30 5.84 -29.33
N ASN A 376 -12.21 6.10 -28.03
CA ASN A 376 -13.31 6.46 -27.15
C ASN A 376 -14.49 5.48 -27.22
N ILE A 377 -14.20 4.17 -27.33
CA ILE A 377 -15.21 3.12 -27.28
C ILE A 377 -15.01 2.26 -26.05
N LEU A 378 -16.09 2.06 -25.28
CA LEU A 378 -16.18 1.05 -24.22
C LEU A 378 -16.99 -0.16 -24.70
N LEU A 379 -16.50 -1.35 -24.38
CA LEU A 379 -17.07 -2.63 -24.77
C LEU A 379 -16.89 -3.63 -23.63
N ASN A 380 -17.96 -4.34 -23.25
CA ASN A 380 -17.94 -5.34 -22.17
C ASN A 380 -17.29 -4.80 -20.87
N THR A 381 -17.65 -3.57 -20.51
CA THR A 381 -17.03 -2.83 -19.41
C THR A 381 -18.03 -2.50 -18.31
N ILE A 382 -17.73 -2.89 -17.07
CA ILE A 382 -18.51 -2.50 -15.90
C ILE A 382 -17.65 -1.57 -15.03
N ILE A 383 -18.06 -0.32 -14.84
CA ILE A 383 -17.43 0.65 -13.95
C ILE A 383 -18.44 0.97 -12.85
N ASP A 384 -18.12 0.60 -11.61
CA ASP A 384 -19.01 0.82 -10.46
C ASP A 384 -18.22 1.37 -9.27
N ALA A 385 -18.13 2.70 -9.20
CA ALA A 385 -17.43 3.39 -8.12
C ALA A 385 -18.18 3.27 -6.78
N SER A 386 -19.51 3.15 -6.81
CA SER A 386 -20.36 3.03 -5.61
C SER A 386 -20.12 1.75 -4.81
N ARG A 387 -19.57 0.71 -5.46
CA ARG A 387 -19.27 -0.59 -4.84
C ARG A 387 -17.82 -0.73 -4.39
N MET A 388 -17.05 0.37 -4.39
CA MET A 388 -15.68 0.36 -3.89
C MET A 388 -15.68 0.06 -2.38
N PRO A 389 -14.88 -0.90 -1.87
CA PRO A 389 -14.88 -1.26 -0.45
C PRO A 389 -14.51 -0.10 0.48
N ASP A 390 -15.03 -0.08 1.70
CA ASP A 390 -14.84 1.02 2.67
C ASP A 390 -13.45 1.07 3.28
N TYR A 391 -12.79 -0.09 3.35
CA TYR A 391 -11.41 -0.19 3.79
C TYR A 391 -10.41 0.30 2.74
N TYR A 392 -10.84 0.49 1.49
CA TYR A 392 -9.92 0.82 0.40
C TYR A 392 -9.39 2.25 0.55
N SER A 393 -8.08 2.38 0.60
CA SER A 393 -7.34 3.63 0.47
C SER A 393 -6.53 3.63 -0.81
N TYR A 394 -6.57 4.75 -1.54
CA TYR A 394 -5.74 4.99 -2.71
C TYR A 394 -4.27 5.09 -2.34
N ASN A 395 -3.38 4.92 -3.31
CA ASN A 395 -2.00 5.38 -3.16
C ASN A 395 -1.89 6.91 -2.96
N LEU A 396 -0.72 7.37 -2.51
CA LEU A 396 -0.47 8.78 -2.17
C LEU A 396 -0.55 9.74 -3.36
N TYR A 397 -0.35 9.22 -4.57
CA TYR A 397 -0.20 10.01 -5.79
C TYR A 397 -1.46 10.02 -6.64
N PHE A 398 -2.44 9.17 -6.32
CA PHE A 398 -3.71 9.11 -7.02
C PHE A 398 -4.47 10.44 -6.85
N PRO A 399 -4.93 11.06 -7.94
CA PRO A 399 -5.42 12.43 -7.92
C PRO A 399 -6.73 12.63 -7.15
N LEU A 400 -7.52 11.56 -6.98
CA LEU A 400 -8.82 11.60 -6.29
C LEU A 400 -8.70 11.35 -4.78
N GLY A 401 -7.50 10.99 -4.29
CA GLY A 401 -7.25 10.81 -2.87
C GLY A 401 -7.11 12.15 -2.15
N LYS A 402 -7.71 12.28 -0.96
CA LYS A 402 -7.65 13.50 -0.14
C LYS A 402 -6.77 13.32 1.09
N ASN A 403 -7.39 12.87 2.19
CA ASN A 403 -6.75 12.77 3.50
C ASN A 403 -5.91 11.51 3.60
N LYS A 404 -4.78 11.57 4.31
CA LYS A 404 -3.97 10.37 4.54
C LYS A 404 -4.69 9.38 5.47
N GLN A 405 -4.55 8.10 5.18
CA GLN A 405 -5.17 7.02 5.94
C GLN A 405 -4.26 5.79 5.99
N VAL A 406 -4.36 5.02 7.08
CA VAL A 406 -3.70 3.73 7.20
C VAL A 406 -4.30 2.75 6.20
N VAL A 407 -3.45 2.26 5.30
CA VAL A 407 -3.74 1.21 4.32
C VAL A 407 -3.62 -0.17 4.95
N LYS A 408 -2.52 -0.39 5.69
CA LYS A 408 -2.17 -1.69 6.26
C LYS A 408 -1.22 -1.50 7.46
N TRP A 409 -1.42 -2.28 8.51
CA TRP A 409 -0.44 -2.41 9.59
C TRP A 409 0.67 -3.38 9.19
N LEU A 410 1.91 -2.98 9.41
CA LEU A 410 3.11 -3.75 9.08
C LEU A 410 3.75 -4.29 10.35
N ASN A 411 4.38 -5.45 10.24
CA ASN A 411 5.05 -6.15 11.34
C ASN A 411 6.55 -5.84 11.42
#